data_AF-A0AAU2ZBH3-F1
#
_entry.id   AF-A0AAU2ZBH3-F1
#
_cell.length_a   1.000
_cell.length_b   1.000
_cell.length_c   1.000
_cell.angle_alpha   90.00
_cell.angle_beta   90.00
_cell.angle_gamma   90.00
#
_symmetry.space_group_name_H-M   'P 1'
#
loop_
_entity.id
_entity.type
_entity.pdbx_description
1 polymer ?
#
loop_
_entity_poly.entity_id
_entity_poly.type
_entity_poly.pdbx_seq_one_letter_code
_entity_poly.pdbx_strand_id
1 'polypeptide(L)'
;MARTTGTLKLLADIAERTVLTYGEAFLGLLLATGTTDIVNLSTLESAAIAAIPAGLAVAKGAVGTLLGRTGTASWLPARTDPASTSTTN
;
A
#
# COMPACT_ATOMS: atom_id res chain seq x y z
N MET A 1 -20.44 -6.89 -17.11
CA MET A 1 -19.53 -7.76 -16.33
C MET A 1 -18.14 -7.18 -16.07
N ALA A 2 -17.78 -5.97 -16.50
CA ALA A 2 -16.40 -5.44 -16.41
C ALA A 2 -15.97 -4.83 -15.04
N ARG A 3 -16.89 -4.61 -14.10
CA ARG A 3 -16.62 -3.86 -12.85
C ARG A 3 -15.91 -4.70 -11.77
N THR A 4 -16.16 -6.00 -11.73
CA THR A 4 -15.63 -6.92 -10.71
C THR A 4 -14.13 -7.15 -10.84
N THR A 5 -13.62 -7.26 -12.08
CA THR A 5 -12.20 -7.50 -12.36
C THR A 5 -11.30 -6.35 -11.91
N GLY A 6 -11.75 -5.10 -12.06
CA GLY A 6 -10.99 -3.91 -11.62
C GLY A 6 -10.85 -3.84 -10.10
N THR A 7 -11.93 -4.15 -9.36
CA THR A 7 -11.91 -4.17 -7.90
C THR A 7 -11.02 -5.28 -7.35
N LEU A 8 -11.08 -6.49 -7.93
CA LEU A 8 -10.20 -7.60 -7.51
C LEU A 8 -8.73 -7.28 -7.75
N LYS A 9 -8.40 -6.64 -8.88
CA LYS A 9 -7.01 -6.22 -9.18
C LYS A 9 -6.51 -5.14 -8.23
N LEU A 10 -7.37 -4.21 -7.83
CA LEU A 10 -7.04 -3.18 -6.85
C LEU A 10 -6.82 -3.76 -5.44
N LEU A 11 -7.70 -4.66 -5.00
CA LEU A 11 -7.55 -5.34 -3.71
C LEU A 11 -6.26 -6.19 -3.68
N ALA A 12 -5.93 -6.85 -4.79
CA ALA A 12 -4.68 -7.59 -4.93
C ALA A 12 -3.44 -6.68 -4.82
N ASP A 13 -3.44 -5.52 -5.50
CA ASP A 13 -2.34 -4.54 -5.39
C ASP A 13 -2.19 -4.00 -3.96
N ILE A 14 -3.29 -3.67 -3.30
CA ILE A 14 -3.26 -3.21 -1.90
C ILE A 14 -2.72 -4.32 -0.98
N ALA A 15 -3.18 -5.55 -1.16
CA ALA A 15 -2.73 -6.69 -0.35
C ALA A 15 -1.23 -6.98 -0.56
N GLU A 16 -0.77 -7.01 -1.81
CA GLU A 16 0.64 -7.23 -2.16
C GLU A 16 1.53 -6.17 -1.51
N ARG A 17 1.18 -4.89 -1.66
CA ARG A 17 1.93 -3.79 -1.03
C ARG A 17 1.92 -3.86 0.49
N THR A 18 0.80 -4.25 1.09
CA THR A 18 0.68 -4.38 2.55
C THR A 18 1.57 -5.49 3.08
N VAL A 19 1.57 -6.65 2.43
CA VAL A 19 2.40 -7.81 2.82
C VAL A 19 3.87 -7.50 2.64
N LEU A 20 4.25 -6.87 1.52
CA LEU A 20 5.63 -6.44 1.28
C LEU A 20 6.08 -5.43 2.33
N THR A 21 5.28 -4.39 2.59
CA THR A 21 5.57 -3.36 3.60
C THR A 21 5.75 -3.97 4.99
N TYR A 22 4.86 -4.90 5.37
CA TYR A 22 4.96 -5.59 6.66
C TYR A 22 6.24 -6.44 6.73
N GLY A 23 6.52 -7.22 5.67
CA GLY A 23 7.71 -8.06 5.59
C GLY A 23 9.00 -7.25 5.68
N GLU A 24 9.11 -6.16 4.93
CA GLU A 24 10.26 -5.26 4.94
C GLU A 24 10.45 -4.60 6.32
N ALA A 25 9.39 -4.07 6.92
CA ALA A 25 9.46 -3.44 8.23
C ALA A 25 9.83 -4.45 9.33
N PHE A 26 9.21 -5.63 9.30
CA PHE A 26 9.47 -6.69 10.28
C PHE A 26 10.90 -7.22 10.17
N LEU A 27 11.36 -7.55 8.96
CA LEU A 27 12.72 -8.03 8.73
C LEU A 27 13.75 -6.94 9.03
N GLY A 28 13.46 -5.68 8.68
CA GLY A 28 14.31 -4.54 9.02
C GLY A 28 14.47 -4.38 10.53
N LEU A 29 13.38 -4.48 11.30
CA LEU A 29 13.44 -4.39 12.75
C LEU A 29 14.12 -5.60 13.39
N LEU A 30 13.90 -6.80 12.85
CA LEU A 30 14.55 -8.03 13.31
C LEU A 30 16.06 -7.99 13.07
N LEU A 31 16.49 -7.52 11.91
CA LEU A 31 17.90 -7.30 11.59
C LEU A 31 18.47 -6.19 12.48
N ALA A 32 17.76 -5.09 12.68
CA ALA A 32 18.19 -4.01 13.55
C ALA A 32 18.42 -4.51 14.99
N THR A 33 17.49 -5.29 15.56
CA THR A 33 17.65 -5.82 16.92
C THR A 33 18.70 -6.93 17.03
N GLY A 34 18.93 -7.70 15.97
CA GLY A 34 19.92 -8.78 15.97
C GLY A 34 21.34 -8.32 15.69
N THR A 35 21.53 -7.17 15.04
CA THR A 35 22.85 -6.67 14.60
C THR A 35 23.29 -5.38 15.29
N THR A 36 22.37 -4.65 15.91
CA THR A 36 22.66 -3.38 16.57
C THR A 36 22.05 -3.34 17.97
N ASP A 37 22.78 -2.80 18.94
CA ASP A 37 22.24 -2.53 20.28
C ASP A 37 21.34 -1.29 20.33
N ILE A 38 21.06 -0.67 19.18
CA ILE A 38 20.25 0.56 19.07
C ILE A 38 18.77 0.28 19.34
N VAL A 39 18.32 -0.91 18.97
CA VAL A 39 16.92 -1.34 19.10
C VAL A 39 16.93 -2.68 19.82
N ASN A 40 16.36 -2.75 21.01
CA ASN A 40 16.25 -3.99 21.78
C ASN A 40 14.78 -4.38 21.85
N LEU A 41 14.33 -5.17 20.88
CA LEU A 41 12.93 -5.57 20.75
C LEU A 41 12.84 -7.08 20.60
N SER A 42 11.88 -7.68 21.29
CA SER A 42 11.51 -9.06 21.05
C SER A 42 10.93 -9.23 19.64
N THR A 43 10.91 -10.46 19.15
CA THR A 43 10.28 -10.81 17.87
C THR A 43 8.80 -10.42 17.82
N LEU A 44 8.10 -10.51 18.96
CA LEU A 44 6.70 -10.12 19.06
C LEU A 44 6.51 -8.61 19.00
N GLU A 45 7.38 -7.83 19.65
CA GLU A 45 7.34 -6.37 19.57
C GLU A 45 7.67 -5.87 18.17
N SER A 46 8.61 -6.52 17.50
CA SER A 46 8.96 -6.20 16.12
C SER A 46 7.81 -6.43 15.14
N ALA A 47 7.05 -7.51 15.35
CA ALA A 47 5.82 -7.77 14.60
C ALA A 47 4.75 -6.70 14.87
N ALA A 48 4.57 -6.29 16.12
CA ALA A 48 3.61 -5.26 16.50
C ALA A 48 3.94 -3.89 15.88
N ILE A 49 5.22 -3.51 15.85
CA ILE A 49 5.65 -2.23 15.26
C ILE A 49 5.56 -2.26 13.74
N ALA A 50 5.90 -3.37 13.09
CA ALA A 50 5.76 -3.54 11.64
C ALA A 50 4.30 -3.50 11.17
N ALA A 51 3.33 -3.83 12.03
CA ALA A 51 1.91 -3.73 11.72
C ALA A 51 1.44 -2.27 11.53
N ILE A 52 2.12 -1.28 12.11
CA ILE A 52 1.76 0.14 12.00
C ILE A 52 1.91 0.66 10.55
N PRO A 53 3.08 0.59 9.89
CA PRO A 53 3.24 1.02 8.51
C PRO A 53 2.41 0.16 7.54
N ALA A 54 2.25 -1.13 7.82
CA ALA A 54 1.37 -2.00 7.03
C ALA A 54 -0.11 -1.55 7.10
N GLY A 55 -0.60 -1.20 8.30
CA GLY A 55 -1.93 -0.63 8.49
C GLY A 55 -2.12 0.69 7.76
N LEU A 56 -1.10 1.55 7.73
CA LEU A 56 -1.12 2.79 6.96
C LEU A 56 -1.15 2.56 5.45
N ALA A 57 -0.50 1.51 4.94
CA ALA A 57 -0.57 1.13 3.54
C ALA A 57 -2.00 0.72 3.13
N VAL A 58 -2.68 -0.07 3.98
CA VAL A 58 -4.09 -0.43 3.79
C VAL A 58 -4.98 0.82 3.83
N ALA A 59 -4.78 1.70 4.82
CA ALA A 59 -5.56 2.93 4.96
C ALA A 59 -5.41 3.83 3.71
N LYS A 60 -4.19 3.96 3.18
CA LYS A 60 -3.92 4.69 1.92
C LYS A 60 -4.64 4.05 0.73
N GLY A 61 -4.61 2.72 0.65
CA GLY A 61 -5.38 1.96 -0.34
C GLY A 61 -6.88 2.26 -0.25
N ALA A 62 -7.44 2.22 0.96
CA ALA A 62 -8.86 2.44 1.22
C ALA A 62 -9.33 3.87 0.94
N VAL A 63 -8.65 4.89 1.49
CA VAL A 63 -8.92 6.33 1.23
C VAL A 63 -8.90 6.60 -0.26
N GLY A 64 -7.97 5.95 -0.92
CA GLY A 64 -7.85 5.92 -2.34
C GLY A 64 -8.98 5.43 -3.20
N THR A 65 -9.56 4.32 -2.79
CA THR A 65 -10.75 3.77 -3.42
C THR A 65 -11.96 4.69 -3.26
N LEU A 66 -11.96 5.55 -2.23
CA LEU A 66 -13.03 6.50 -1.91
C LEU A 66 -12.88 7.85 -2.61
N LEU A 67 -11.65 8.37 -2.71
CA LEU A 67 -11.37 9.71 -3.24
C LEU A 67 -10.89 9.71 -4.70
N GLY A 68 -10.47 8.56 -5.23
CA GLY A 68 -9.81 8.42 -6.53
C GLY A 68 -10.65 7.75 -7.61
N ARG A 69 -10.41 8.11 -8.88
CA ARG A 69 -10.94 7.33 -10.01
C ARG A 69 -10.22 5.98 -10.04
N THR A 70 -10.96 4.89 -9.77
CA THR A 70 -10.46 3.50 -9.60
C THR A 70 -9.89 2.84 -10.87
N GLY A 71 -9.45 3.64 -11.86
CA GLY A 71 -8.85 3.17 -13.12
C GLY A 71 -7.52 3.85 -13.48
N THR A 72 -6.96 4.71 -12.64
CA THR A 72 -5.72 5.45 -12.95
C THR A 72 -4.68 5.21 -11.85
N ALA A 73 -3.38 5.16 -12.17
CA ALA A 73 -2.33 4.84 -11.18
C ALA A 73 -2.10 5.96 -10.14
N SER A 74 -2.51 7.20 -10.47
CA SER A 74 -2.33 8.38 -9.62
C SER A 74 -3.59 8.83 -8.91
N TRP A 75 -4.75 8.23 -9.22
CA TRP A 75 -6.06 8.62 -8.71
C TRP A 75 -6.44 10.08 -8.95
N LEU A 76 -5.78 10.71 -9.93
CA LEU A 76 -6.05 12.07 -10.34
C LEU A 76 -7.49 12.19 -10.87
N PRO A 77 -8.18 13.31 -10.57
CA PRO A 77 -9.39 13.67 -11.27
C PRO A 77 -9.15 13.65 -12.78
N ALA A 78 -10.15 13.20 -13.54
CA ALA A 78 -10.05 13.06 -15.01
C ALA A 78 -9.63 14.33 -15.75
N ARG A 79 -9.82 15.50 -15.13
CA ARG A 79 -9.45 16.81 -15.70
C ARG A 79 -7.95 17.10 -15.60
N THR A 80 -7.23 16.39 -14.74
CA THR A 80 -5.82 16.62 -14.41
C THR A 80 -4.96 15.40 -14.65
N ASP A 81 -5.53 14.31 -15.17
CA ASP A 81 -4.81 13.08 -15.45
C ASP A 81 -4.18 13.15 -16.87
N PRO A 82 -2.84 13.19 -17.00
CA PRO A 82 -2.17 13.21 -18.29
C PRO A 82 -2.37 11.93 -19.13
N ALA A 83 -2.86 10.83 -18.53
CA ALA A 83 -3.24 9.62 -19.25
C ALA A 83 -4.67 9.67 -19.81
N SER A 84 -5.45 10.72 -19.51
CA SER A 84 -6.77 10.92 -20.12
C SER A 84 -6.59 11.47 -21.54
N THR A 85 -6.77 10.62 -22.54
CA THR A 85 -6.80 11.06 -23.94
C THR A 85 -8.01 11.96 -24.16
N SER A 86 -7.79 13.27 -24.29
CA SER A 86 -8.74 14.17 -24.91
C SER A 86 -8.90 13.75 -26.37
N THR A 87 -9.88 12.90 -26.65
CA THR A 87 -10.38 12.72 -28.01
C THR A 87 -11.16 13.99 -28.35
N THR A 88 -10.44 15.02 -28.79
CA THR A 88 -11.02 16.20 -29.42
C THR A 88 -11.15 15.87 -30.90
N ASN A 89 -12.37 15.56 -31.33
CA ASN A 89 -12.78 15.72 -32.74
C ASN A 89 -12.98 17.21 -33.03
#